data_AF-A0A484I9B5-F1
#
_entry.id   AF-A0A484I9B5-F1
#
_cell.length_a   1.000
_cell.length_b   1.000
_cell.length_c   1.000
_cell.angle_alpha   90.00
_cell.angle_beta   90.00
_cell.angle_gamma   90.00
#
_symmetry.space_group_name_H-M   'P 1'
#
loop_
_entity.id
_entity.type
_entity.pdbx_description
1 polymer ?
#
loop_
_entity_poly.entity_id
_entity_poly.type
_entity_poly.pdbx_seq_one_letter_code
_entity_poly.pdbx_strand_id
1 'polypeptide(L)'
;MSDSRPSNSLLETTPIKKGRFYFIFEQPNSYILYDKTKRGLEVKDKFTDEKTGIESSRGMIYDMEGTGHKVAINWLYPKSRYDINTVIEDAEKMERKYREIREMTCPDDL
;
A
#
# COMPACT_ATOMS: atom_id res chain seq x y z
N MET A 1 24.05 -9.49 22.94
CA MET A 1 22.67 -9.62 22.45
C MET A 1 22.35 -8.36 21.68
N SER A 2 22.46 -8.42 20.36
CA SER A 2 22.24 -7.28 19.46
C SER A 2 20.75 -7.11 19.22
N ASP A 3 20.18 -6.04 19.76
CA ASP A 3 18.82 -5.58 19.48
C ASP A 3 18.76 -5.09 18.02
N SER A 4 18.60 -6.01 17.08
CA SER A 4 18.23 -5.70 15.70
C SER A 4 16.73 -5.44 15.66
N ARG A 5 16.31 -4.23 16.07
CA ARG A 5 14.99 -3.72 15.66
C ARG A 5 14.96 -3.77 14.13
N PRO A 6 13.94 -4.35 13.49
CA PRO A 6 13.82 -4.25 12.05
C PRO A 6 13.72 -2.76 11.71
N SER A 7 14.74 -2.22 11.05
CA SER A 7 14.73 -0.85 10.56
C SER A 7 13.55 -0.76 9.59
N ASN A 8 12.50 -0.06 9.98
CA ASN A 8 11.39 0.26 9.08
C ASN A 8 11.90 1.33 8.10
N SER A 9 12.70 0.90 7.12
CA SER A 9 13.52 1.74 6.22
C SER A 9 12.70 2.59 5.24
N LEU A 10 11.37 2.52 5.30
CA LEU A 10 10.47 3.39 4.55
C LEU A 10 10.22 4.73 5.23
N LEU A 11 10.65 4.91 6.49
CA LEU A 11 10.41 6.15 7.25
C LEU A 11 11.30 7.33 6.84
N GLU A 12 12.34 7.11 6.02
CA GLU A 12 13.28 8.18 5.59
C GLU A 12 13.20 8.52 4.10
N THR A 13 12.40 7.83 3.31
CA THR A 13 12.28 8.11 1.87
C THR A 13 11.16 9.11 1.59
N THR A 14 11.48 10.19 0.88
CA THR A 14 10.46 11.13 0.38
C THR A 14 9.68 10.46 -0.76
N PRO A 15 8.33 10.48 -0.76
CA PRO A 15 7.56 9.89 -1.85
C PRO A 15 7.78 10.67 -3.14
N ILE A 16 8.04 9.95 -4.24
CA ILE A 16 8.20 10.53 -5.58
C ILE A 16 6.87 11.00 -6.17
N LYS A 17 5.75 10.45 -5.68
CA LYS A 17 4.39 10.91 -5.98
C LYS A 17 3.47 10.61 -4.79
N LYS A 18 2.45 11.44 -4.60
CA LYS A 18 1.43 11.24 -3.56
C LYS A 18 0.07 11.68 -4.03
N GLY A 19 -0.94 10.91 -3.64
CA GLY A 19 -2.35 11.26 -3.74
C GLY A 19 -2.96 11.54 -2.36
N ARG A 20 -4.29 11.65 -2.33
CA ARG A 20 -5.02 11.71 -1.06
C ARG A 20 -4.93 10.38 -0.33
N PHE A 21 -5.04 9.27 -1.06
CA PHE A 21 -5.12 7.93 -0.47
C PHE A 21 -3.87 7.06 -0.65
N TYR A 22 -2.87 7.52 -1.41
CA TYR A 22 -1.65 6.74 -1.64
C TYR A 22 -0.35 7.55 -1.54
N PHE A 23 0.76 6.83 -1.34
CA PHE A 23 2.12 7.30 -1.62
C PHE A 23 2.79 6.36 -2.64
N ILE A 24 3.64 6.90 -3.52
CA ILE A 24 4.55 6.12 -4.34
C ILE A 24 5.98 6.45 -3.92
N PHE A 25 6.74 5.43 -3.56
CA PHE A 25 8.17 5.51 -3.28
C PHE A 25 8.96 4.79 -4.35
N GLU A 26 10.18 5.25 -4.56
CA GLU A 26 11.15 4.60 -5.42
C GLU A 26 12.24 3.94 -4.59
N GLN A 27 12.55 2.69 -4.92
CA GLN A 27 13.69 1.94 -4.40
C GLN A 27 14.60 1.51 -5.54
N PRO A 28 15.83 1.02 -5.27
CA PRO A 28 16.75 0.62 -6.33
C PRO A 28 16.15 -0.38 -7.34
N ASN A 29 15.41 -1.39 -6.85
CA ASN A 29 14.92 -2.51 -7.67
C ASN A 29 13.39 -2.55 -7.83
N SER A 30 12.67 -1.63 -7.19
CA SER A 30 11.21 -1.65 -7.16
C SER A 30 10.63 -0.25 -7.00
N TYR A 31 9.35 -0.13 -7.33
CA TYR A 31 8.49 0.95 -6.87
C TYR A 31 7.57 0.41 -5.78
N ILE A 32 7.20 1.26 -4.82
CA ILE A 32 6.27 0.89 -3.75
C ILE A 32 5.05 1.77 -3.84
N LEU A 33 3.88 1.16 -4.06
CA LEU A 33 2.58 1.80 -3.87
C LEU A 33 2.11 1.52 -2.45
N TYR A 34 1.96 2.56 -1.63
CA TYR A 34 1.53 2.46 -0.25
C TYR A 34 0.12 3.01 -0.08
N ASP A 35 -0.78 2.24 0.56
CA ASP A 35 -2.13 2.66 0.89
C ASP A 35 -2.15 3.45 2.20
N LYS A 36 -2.37 4.77 2.11
CA LYS A 36 -2.43 5.66 3.27
C LYS A 36 -3.59 5.35 4.21
N THR A 37 -4.65 4.71 3.71
CA THR A 37 -5.80 4.32 4.52
C THR A 37 -5.47 3.17 5.48
N LYS A 38 -4.33 2.49 5.29
CA LYS A 38 -3.86 1.39 6.16
C LYS A 38 -2.73 1.80 7.10
N ARG A 39 -2.50 3.11 7.27
CA ARG A 39 -1.46 3.63 8.17
C ARG A 39 -1.63 3.08 9.58
N GLY A 40 -0.54 2.58 10.16
CA GLY A 40 -0.51 2.02 11.52
C GLY A 40 -0.87 0.54 11.60
N LEU A 41 -1.23 -0.09 10.48
CA LEU A 41 -1.46 -1.53 10.44
C LEU A 41 -0.13 -2.30 10.47
N GLU A 42 -0.04 -3.31 11.34
CA GLU A 42 1.10 -4.21 11.41
C GLU A 42 1.11 -5.18 10.22
N VAL A 43 2.28 -5.37 9.61
CA VAL A 43 2.47 -6.39 8.56
C VAL A 43 2.45 -7.77 9.21
N LYS A 44 1.50 -8.62 8.82
CA LYS A 44 1.35 -9.99 9.31
C LYS A 44 1.88 -11.03 8.33
N ASP A 45 1.75 -10.78 7.03
CA ASP A 45 2.35 -11.65 6.01
C ASP A 45 2.72 -10.87 4.75
N LYS A 46 3.39 -11.58 3.85
CA LYS A 46 3.71 -11.12 2.49
C LYS A 46 3.15 -12.11 1.49
N PHE A 47 2.70 -11.61 0.35
CA PHE A 47 2.19 -12.42 -0.74
C PHE A 47 2.70 -11.90 -2.08
N THR A 48 3.29 -12.79 -2.87
CA THR A 48 3.75 -12.49 -4.23
C THR A 48 2.80 -13.15 -5.22
N ASP A 49 2.20 -12.35 -6.09
CA ASP A 49 1.41 -12.87 -7.20
C ASP A 49 2.37 -13.45 -8.24
N GLU A 50 2.26 -14.75 -8.53
CA GLU A 50 3.20 -15.46 -9.41
C GLU A 50 3.18 -14.96 -10.86
N LYS A 51 2.03 -14.46 -11.33
CA LYS A 51 1.85 -14.00 -12.72
C LYS A 51 2.52 -12.65 -12.92
N THR A 52 2.28 -11.74 -11.99
CA THR A 52 2.77 -10.36 -12.05
C THR A 52 4.16 -10.21 -11.47
N GLY A 53 4.48 -10.96 -10.42
CA GLY A 53 5.68 -10.79 -9.59
C GLY A 53 5.57 -9.62 -8.61
N ILE A 54 4.37 -9.04 -8.45
CA ILE A 54 4.12 -7.98 -7.47
C ILE A 54 4.03 -8.63 -6.09
N GLU A 55 4.87 -8.17 -5.16
CA GLU A 55 4.79 -8.56 -3.74
C GLU A 55 3.86 -7.57 -3.01
N SER A 56 3.02 -8.07 -2.11
CA SER A 56 2.17 -7.25 -1.24
C SER A 56 2.45 -7.57 0.22
N SER A 57 2.64 -6.54 1.04
CA SER A 57 2.65 -6.69 2.49
C SER A 57 1.22 -6.55 2.98
N ARG A 58 0.73 -7.50 3.78
CA ARG A 58 -0.66 -7.50 4.25
C ARG A 58 -0.73 -7.47 5.77
N GLY A 59 -1.73 -6.75 6.28
CA GLY A 59 -2.11 -6.76 7.69
C GLY A 59 -3.49 -7.36 7.88
N MET A 60 -4.01 -7.27 9.11
CA MET A 60 -5.32 -7.79 9.49
C MET A 60 -6.16 -6.67 10.11
N ILE A 61 -7.33 -6.41 9.54
CA ILE A 61 -8.37 -5.58 10.18
C ILE A 61 -9.47 -6.48 10.72
N TYR A 62 -10.15 -6.06 11.78
CA TYR A 62 -11.25 -6.82 12.37
C TYR A 62 -12.55 -6.02 12.25
N ASP A 63 -13.64 -6.70 11.89
CA ASP A 63 -14.97 -6.10 11.94
C ASP A 63 -15.56 -6.12 13.36
N MET A 64 -16.80 -5.66 13.51
CA MET A 64 -17.49 -5.61 14.82
C MET A 64 -17.79 -6.98 15.40
N GLU A 65 -17.83 -8.04 14.58
CA GLU A 65 -18.05 -9.42 15.03
C GLU A 65 -16.75 -10.11 15.43
N GLY A 66 -15.61 -9.43 15.25
CA GLY A 66 -14.28 -9.97 15.50
C GLY A 66 -13.74 -10.81 14.34
N THR A 67 -14.37 -10.77 13.16
CA THR A 67 -13.88 -11.46 11.97
C THR A 67 -12.70 -10.70 11.37
N GLY A 68 -11.60 -11.41 11.17
CA GLY A 68 -10.37 -10.86 10.60
C GLY A 68 -10.38 -10.86 9.07
N HIS A 69 -10.12 -9.70 8.47
CA HIS A 69 -9.90 -9.53 7.04
C HIS A 69 -8.45 -9.17 6.73
N LYS A 70 -7.79 -9.98 5.91
CA LYS A 70 -6.47 -9.65 5.39
C LYS A 70 -6.60 -8.55 4.36
N VAL A 71 -5.82 -7.48 4.54
CA VAL A 71 -5.81 -6.34 3.62
C VAL A 71 -4.38 -5.98 3.25
N ALA A 72 -4.16 -5.64 1.99
CA ALA A 72 -2.86 -5.14 1.53
C ALA A 72 -2.60 -3.75 2.08
N ILE A 73 -1.37 -3.54 2.57
CA ILE A 73 -0.86 -2.26 3.08
C ILE A 73 -0.05 -1.57 1.99
N ASN A 74 0.73 -2.34 1.23
CA ASN A 74 1.52 -1.85 0.12
C ASN A 74 1.74 -2.95 -0.92
N TRP A 75 2.17 -2.51 -2.10
CA TRP A 75 2.56 -3.34 -3.23
C TRP A 75 3.95 -2.91 -3.72
N LEU A 76 4.84 -3.88 -3.89
CA LEU A 76 6.18 -3.73 -4.43
C LEU A 76 6.17 -4.21 -5.88
N TYR A 77 6.38 -3.28 -6.79
CA TYR A 77 6.44 -3.52 -8.23
C TYR A 77 7.90 -3.67 -8.66
N PRO A 78 8.35 -4.85 -9.12
CA PRO A 78 9.73 -5.03 -9.55
C PRO A 78 10.02 -4.22 -10.83
N LYS A 79 11.08 -3.41 -10.81
CA LYS A 79 11.52 -2.61 -11.96
C LYS A 79 11.97 -3.44 -13.16
N SER A 80 12.26 -4.73 -12.95
CA SER A 80 12.52 -5.67 -14.04
C SER A 80 11.30 -5.98 -14.91
N ARG A 81 10.09 -5.61 -14.47
CA ARG A 81 8.83 -5.87 -15.18
C ARG A 81 7.94 -4.64 -15.33
N TYR A 82 8.08 -3.65 -14.46
CA TYR A 82 7.17 -2.51 -14.37
C TYR A 82 7.92 -1.19 -14.40
N ASP A 83 7.32 -0.22 -15.09
CA ASP A 83 7.75 1.17 -15.05
C ASP A 83 6.92 1.97 -14.05
N ILE A 84 7.30 3.24 -13.86
CA ILE A 84 6.57 4.13 -12.94
C ILE A 84 5.14 4.42 -13.44
N ASN A 85 4.90 4.43 -14.75
CA ASN A 85 3.58 4.74 -15.30
C ASN A 85 2.54 3.70 -14.89
N THR A 86 2.93 2.42 -14.92
CA THR A 86 2.05 1.32 -14.47
C THR A 86 1.63 1.49 -13.00
N VAL A 87 2.59 1.88 -12.15
CA VAL A 87 2.33 2.10 -10.72
C VAL A 87 1.42 3.32 -10.51
N ILE A 88 1.61 4.37 -11.31
CA ILE A 88 0.75 5.57 -11.30
C ILE A 88 -0.68 5.20 -11.70
N GLU A 89 -0.87 4.40 -12.75
CA GLU A 89 -2.21 3.98 -13.18
C GLU A 89 -2.97 3.24 -12.07
N ASP A 90 -2.30 2.32 -11.38
CA ASP A 90 -2.91 1.59 -10.25
C ASP A 90 -3.16 2.50 -9.05
N ALA A 91 -2.26 3.44 -8.77
CA ALA A 91 -2.44 4.44 -7.72
C ALA A 91 -3.66 5.35 -7.99
N GLU A 92 -3.86 5.77 -9.24
CA GLU A 92 -5.01 6.58 -9.63
C GLU A 92 -6.32 5.77 -9.64
N LYS A 93 -6.28 4.47 -9.96
CA LYS A 93 -7.43 3.57 -9.74
C LYS A 93 -7.81 3.51 -8.26
N MET A 94 -6.83 3.37 -7.37
CA MET A 94 -7.03 3.38 -5.92
C MET A 94 -7.63 4.71 -5.43
N GLU A 95 -7.07 5.84 -5.89
CA GLU A 95 -7.56 7.18 -5.55
C GLU A 95 -9.03 7.37 -5.94
N ARG A 96 -9.40 7.02 -7.19
CA ARG A 96 -10.79 7.08 -7.64
C ARG A 96 -11.68 6.17 -6.80
N LYS A 97 -11.27 4.93 -6.55
CA LYS A 97 -12.10 3.98 -5.81
C LYS A 97 -12.37 4.43 -4.38
N TYR A 98 -11.36 4.95 -3.68
CA TYR A 98 -11.55 5.47 -2.33
C TYR A 98 -12.37 6.76 -2.30
N ARG A 99 -12.29 7.58 -3.36
CA ARG A 99 -13.17 8.74 -3.50
C ARG A 99 -14.63 8.33 -3.64
N GLU A 100 -14.94 7.40 -4.54
CA GLU A 100 -16.29 6.85 -4.70
C GLU A 100 -16.83 6.28 -3.38
N ILE A 101 -16.01 5.49 -2.65
CA ILE A 101 -16.39 4.94 -1.36
C ILE A 101 -16.71 6.06 -0.37
N ARG A 102 -15.86 7.09 -0.27
CA ARG A 102 -16.09 8.21 0.64
C ARG A 102 -17.35 8.99 0.29
N GLU A 103 -17.62 9.21 -1.00
CA GLU A 103 -18.86 9.86 -1.45
C GLU A 103 -20.10 9.07 -1.03
N MET A 104 -20.04 7.73 -1.11
CA MET A 104 -21.15 6.86 -0.68
C MET A 104 -21.32 6.80 0.84
N THR A 105 -20.23 6.80 1.61
CA THR A 105 -20.28 6.58 3.07
C THR A 105 -20.31 7.87 3.89
N CYS A 106 -19.89 8.98 3.32
CA CYS A 106 -19.75 10.28 3.98
C CYS A 106 -20.26 11.42 3.05
N PRO A 107 -21.57 11.43 2.69
CA PRO A 107 -22.11 12.35 1.69
C PRO A 107 -22.02 13.83 2.10
N ASP A 108 -22.00 14.13 3.41
CA ASP A 108 -21.95 15.50 3.95
C ASP A 108 -20.52 16.08 4.02
N ASP A 109 -19.53 15.31 3.58
CA ASP A 109 -18.09 15.50 3.82
C ASP A 109 -17.33 15.95 2.54
N LEU A 110 -18.11 16.42 1.55
CA LEU A 110 -17.74 16.83 0.19
C LEU A 110 -17.89 18.34 -0.01
#